data_AF-A0A660NE79-F1
#
_entry.id   AF-A0A660NE79-F1
#
_cell.length_a   1.000
_cell.length_b   1.000
_cell.length_c   1.000
_cell.angle_alpha   90.00
_cell.angle_beta   90.00
_cell.angle_gamma   90.00
#
_symmetry.space_group_name_H-M   'P 1'
#
loop_
_entity.id
_entity.type
_entity.pdbx_description
1 polymer ?
#
loop_
_entity_poly.entity_id
_entity_poly.type
_entity_poly.pdbx_seq_one_letter_code
_entity_poly.pdbx_strand_id
1 'polypeptide(L)'
;IDEIDAIGKSRDSRYGGGNDEREQTLNQLLSEMDGFDSSKGLLVLGATNRPEILDPALLRPGRFDRRVVVERPDLKGRVAILKVHSKNVLMDDSVDLEAVGLATSGAVGSELANMINEAAILAVKHGRKAVCQNDLLESVEVVLVGKEKKDRVMNQKERTIVSYHEVGHALISALQKNSEPVQKITIVPRTMGALGYVMYVPEEETYLKSKSELEDMLVSVFGGRAAEEVVFGNVTTGASNDIEKATSIARAMVTQYGMSEKFGLIGLERVQDQYLSGHTVMNCGEATAAEVDKEVMRILKEAYAKAVAILRENREVMDKIAEFLIKKETITGKEFMEILREEKKDMPDPIKPVKAILV
;
A
#
# COMPACT_ATOMS: atom_id res chain seq x y z
N ILE A 1 8.40 -28.89 -4.55
CA ILE A 1 9.68 -28.20 -4.27
C ILE A 1 9.33 -26.76 -3.97
N ASP A 2 9.35 -26.40 -2.70
CA ASP A 2 9.17 -25.00 -2.29
C ASP A 2 10.47 -24.23 -2.50
N GLU A 3 10.38 -22.91 -2.71
CA GLU A 3 11.51 -22.01 -2.98
C GLU A 3 12.50 -22.58 -4.04
N ILE A 4 11.98 -23.03 -5.19
CA ILE A 4 12.81 -23.68 -6.21
C ILE A 4 13.93 -22.77 -6.74
N ASP A 5 13.81 -21.45 -6.60
CA ASP A 5 14.87 -20.49 -6.92
C ASP A 5 16.13 -20.62 -6.06
N ALA A 6 16.06 -21.25 -4.89
CA ALA A 6 17.23 -21.57 -4.07
C ALA A 6 18.21 -22.49 -4.84
N ILE A 7 17.70 -23.50 -5.54
CA ILE A 7 18.51 -24.44 -6.33
C ILE A 7 18.51 -24.14 -7.83
N GLY A 8 17.51 -23.42 -8.31
CA GLY A 8 17.19 -23.29 -9.73
C GLY A 8 17.60 -21.98 -10.40
N LYS A 9 18.48 -21.16 -9.82
CA LYS A 9 18.85 -19.87 -10.42
C LYS A 9 19.77 -20.02 -11.62
N SER A 10 19.62 -19.14 -12.60
CA SER A 10 20.53 -18.97 -13.73
C SER A 10 21.94 -18.62 -13.28
N ARG A 11 22.94 -19.04 -14.06
CA ARG A 11 24.36 -18.75 -13.83
C ARG A 11 24.63 -17.25 -13.74
N ASP A 12 25.09 -16.77 -12.59
CA ASP A 12 25.69 -15.43 -12.48
C ASP A 12 27.17 -15.53 -12.84
N SER A 13 27.51 -15.23 -14.10
CA SER A 13 28.86 -15.32 -14.65
C SER A 13 29.83 -14.24 -14.11
N ARG A 14 29.50 -13.53 -13.02
CA ARG A 14 30.28 -12.37 -12.51
C ARG A 14 31.11 -12.63 -11.27
N TYR A 15 30.86 -13.69 -10.50
CA TYR A 15 31.66 -14.01 -9.31
C TYR A 15 31.95 -15.52 -9.25
N GLY A 16 33.13 -15.92 -9.70
CA GLY A 16 33.60 -17.30 -9.62
C GLY A 16 33.92 -17.69 -8.18
N GLY A 17 33.29 -18.75 -7.67
CA GLY A 17 33.73 -19.40 -6.42
C GLY A 17 32.66 -20.04 -5.52
N GLY A 18 31.38 -20.10 -5.90
CA GLY A 18 30.34 -20.67 -5.01
C GLY A 18 29.16 -21.35 -5.71
N ASN A 19 29.31 -21.74 -6.98
CA ASN A 19 28.19 -22.22 -7.80
C ASN A 19 28.17 -23.75 -8.01
N ASP A 20 29.24 -24.48 -7.67
CA ASP A 20 29.41 -25.88 -8.10
C ASP A 20 28.42 -26.85 -7.46
N GLU A 21 28.18 -26.76 -6.14
CA GLU A 21 27.22 -27.64 -5.44
C GLU A 21 25.78 -27.39 -5.91
N ARG A 22 25.45 -26.12 -6.14
CA ARG A 22 24.15 -25.71 -6.64
C ARG A 22 23.94 -26.20 -8.07
N GLU A 23 24.94 -26.01 -8.94
CA GLU A 23 24.89 -26.48 -10.32
C GLU A 23 24.79 -28.01 -10.40
N GLN A 24 25.51 -28.74 -9.54
CA GLN A 24 25.38 -30.18 -9.45
C GLN A 24 23.97 -30.59 -9.02
N THR A 25 23.41 -29.94 -8.01
CA THR A 25 22.05 -30.19 -7.52
C THR A 25 21.00 -29.90 -8.60
N LEU A 26 21.16 -28.78 -9.33
CA LEU A 26 20.30 -28.41 -10.44
C LEU A 26 20.38 -29.43 -11.58
N ASN A 27 21.58 -29.81 -12.00
CA ASN A 27 21.78 -30.78 -13.07
C ASN A 27 21.23 -32.16 -12.69
N GLN A 28 21.36 -32.57 -11.43
CA GLN A 28 20.73 -33.81 -10.95
C GLN A 28 19.21 -33.71 -11.06
N LEU A 29 18.60 -32.60 -10.60
CA LEU A 29 17.17 -32.39 -10.73
C LEU A 29 16.72 -32.47 -12.19
N LEU A 30 17.44 -31.82 -13.11
CA LEU A 30 17.14 -31.86 -14.55
C LEU A 30 17.27 -33.28 -15.14
N SER A 31 18.29 -34.04 -14.73
CA SER A 31 18.50 -35.42 -15.18
C SER A 31 17.39 -36.36 -14.69
N GLU A 32 16.95 -36.20 -13.44
CA GLU A 32 15.80 -36.95 -12.91
C GLU A 32 14.52 -36.58 -13.65
N MET A 33 14.31 -35.28 -13.94
CA MET A 33 13.14 -34.80 -14.68
C MET A 33 13.08 -35.36 -16.11
N ASP A 34 14.20 -35.39 -16.83
CA ASP A 34 14.27 -35.93 -18.20
C ASP A 34 14.16 -37.46 -18.24
N GLY A 35 14.50 -38.14 -17.13
CA GLY A 35 14.47 -39.60 -17.00
C GLY A 35 13.10 -40.19 -16.65
N PHE A 36 12.06 -39.37 -16.44
CA PHE A 36 10.75 -39.86 -16.01
C PHE A 36 9.94 -40.51 -17.14
N ASP A 37 9.42 -41.70 -16.84
CA ASP A 37 8.35 -42.32 -17.61
C ASP A 37 6.99 -41.72 -17.20
N SER A 38 6.37 -40.98 -18.14
CA SER A 38 5.05 -40.37 -18.00
C SER A 38 3.92 -41.36 -17.64
N SER A 39 4.12 -42.67 -17.84
CA SER A 39 3.16 -43.72 -17.50
C SER A 39 2.91 -43.88 -15.99
N LYS A 40 3.84 -43.40 -15.15
CA LYS A 40 3.79 -43.56 -13.69
C LYS A 40 2.88 -42.56 -12.95
N GLY A 41 2.26 -41.61 -13.66
CA GLY A 41 1.31 -40.66 -13.05
C GLY A 41 1.92 -39.72 -12.01
N LEU A 42 3.22 -39.41 -12.12
CA LEU A 42 3.92 -38.51 -11.19
C LEU A 42 3.76 -37.04 -11.63
N LEU A 43 3.38 -36.17 -10.71
CA LEU A 43 3.31 -34.71 -10.91
C LEU A 43 4.32 -34.01 -10.00
N VAL A 44 5.21 -33.21 -10.60
CA VAL A 44 6.18 -32.40 -9.85
C VAL A 44 5.70 -30.96 -9.79
N LEU A 45 5.50 -30.44 -8.58
CA LEU A 45 5.11 -29.05 -8.33
C LEU A 45 6.29 -28.27 -7.76
N GLY A 46 6.52 -27.07 -8.30
CA GLY A 46 7.51 -26.11 -7.83
C GLY A 46 6.85 -24.78 -7.46
N ALA A 47 7.31 -24.13 -6.40
CA ALA A 47 6.86 -22.79 -6.01
C ALA A 47 8.08 -21.84 -5.95
N THR A 48 7.90 -20.62 -6.45
CA THR A 48 8.90 -19.55 -6.34
C THR A 48 8.21 -18.19 -6.38
N ASN A 49 8.77 -17.22 -5.67
CA ASN A 49 8.40 -15.81 -5.80
C ASN A 49 9.27 -15.10 -6.86
N ARG A 50 10.21 -15.80 -7.49
CA ARG A 50 11.28 -15.22 -8.31
C ARG A 50 11.44 -15.99 -9.65
N PRO A 51 10.38 -16.12 -10.47
CA PRO A 51 10.43 -16.89 -11.72
C PRO A 51 11.47 -16.40 -12.73
N GLU A 52 11.84 -15.12 -12.71
CA GLU A 52 12.77 -14.47 -13.64
C GLU A 52 14.23 -14.88 -13.44
N ILE A 53 14.61 -15.25 -12.21
CA ILE A 53 15.99 -15.68 -11.93
C ILE A 53 16.18 -17.18 -12.19
N LEU A 54 15.10 -17.91 -12.48
CA LEU A 54 15.19 -19.35 -12.72
C LEU A 54 15.96 -19.64 -14.01
N ASP A 55 16.74 -20.71 -13.99
CA ASP A 55 17.42 -21.23 -15.16
C ASP A 55 16.37 -21.60 -16.22
N PRO A 56 16.45 -21.04 -17.45
CA PRO A 56 15.54 -21.37 -18.53
C PRO A 56 15.45 -22.87 -18.84
N ALA A 57 16.47 -23.65 -18.49
CA ALA A 57 16.48 -25.10 -18.62
C ALA A 57 15.37 -25.77 -17.78
N LEU A 58 15.03 -25.26 -16.59
CA LEU A 58 13.94 -25.80 -15.76
C LEU A 58 12.58 -25.63 -16.43
N LEU A 59 12.44 -24.62 -17.29
CA LEU A 59 11.19 -24.16 -17.86
C LEU A 59 10.94 -24.74 -19.27
N ARG A 60 11.78 -25.70 -19.71
CA ARG A 60 11.64 -26.38 -21.00
C ARG A 60 10.54 -27.46 -20.95
N PRO A 61 9.92 -27.79 -22.10
CA PRO A 61 8.97 -28.90 -22.22
C PRO A 61 9.48 -30.20 -21.58
N GLY A 62 8.62 -30.90 -20.83
CA GLY A 62 8.98 -32.13 -20.10
C GLY A 62 9.56 -31.91 -18.69
N ARG A 63 9.75 -30.65 -18.28
CA ARG A 63 10.20 -30.26 -16.94
C ARG A 63 9.11 -29.44 -16.23
N PHE A 64 9.39 -28.19 -15.84
CA PHE A 64 8.37 -27.25 -15.38
C PHE A 64 7.80 -26.46 -16.57
N ASP A 65 7.11 -27.18 -17.45
CA ASP A 65 6.57 -26.64 -18.69
C ASP A 65 5.21 -25.93 -18.53
N ARG A 66 4.55 -26.13 -17.39
CA ARG A 66 3.34 -25.42 -16.98
C ARG A 66 3.65 -24.40 -15.88
N ARG A 67 3.27 -23.15 -16.13
CA ARG A 67 3.31 -22.07 -15.15
C ARG A 67 1.89 -21.70 -14.76
N VAL A 68 1.62 -21.74 -13.46
CA VAL A 68 0.37 -21.25 -12.87
C VAL A 68 0.73 -20.04 -12.04
N VAL A 69 0.35 -18.85 -12.51
CA VAL A 69 0.56 -17.61 -11.77
C VAL A 69 -0.55 -17.48 -10.74
N VAL A 70 -0.17 -17.36 -9.47
CA VAL A 70 -1.10 -17.10 -8.37
C VAL A 70 -1.00 -15.61 -8.06
N GLU A 71 -1.95 -14.84 -8.59
CA GLU A 71 -2.02 -13.39 -8.36
C GLU A 71 -2.52 -13.08 -6.94
N ARG A 72 -2.35 -11.82 -6.54
CA ARG A 72 -2.94 -11.33 -5.28
C ARG A 72 -4.47 -11.42 -5.38
N PRO A 73 -5.16 -11.75 -4.28
CA PRO A 73 -6.61 -11.86 -4.29
C PRO A 73 -7.30 -10.51 -4.56
N ASP A 74 -8.30 -10.53 -5.44
CA ASP A 74 -9.30 -9.47 -5.59
C ASP A 74 -10.21 -9.39 -4.35
N LEU A 75 -11.11 -8.40 -4.26
CA LEU A 75 -12.02 -8.24 -3.12
C LEU A 75 -12.79 -9.53 -2.81
N LYS A 76 -13.35 -10.19 -3.82
CA LYS A 76 -14.09 -11.46 -3.64
C LYS A 76 -13.19 -12.55 -3.08
N GLY A 77 -11.97 -12.67 -3.59
CA GLY A 77 -10.92 -13.57 -3.11
C GLY A 77 -10.52 -13.27 -1.68
N ARG A 78 -10.32 -11.99 -1.31
CA ARG A 78 -9.98 -11.59 0.06
C ARG A 78 -11.10 -11.97 1.04
N VAL A 79 -12.35 -11.67 0.68
CA VAL A 79 -13.52 -12.07 1.48
C VAL A 79 -13.61 -13.59 1.60
N ALA A 80 -13.33 -14.35 0.54
CA ALA A 80 -13.31 -15.80 0.58
C ALA A 80 -12.20 -16.34 1.49
N ILE A 81 -11.00 -15.76 1.44
CA ILE A 81 -9.87 -16.12 2.31
C ILE A 81 -10.21 -15.82 3.77
N LEU A 82 -10.73 -14.63 4.06
CA LEU A 82 -11.21 -14.25 5.40
C LEU A 82 -12.29 -15.22 5.89
N LYS A 83 -13.23 -15.64 5.04
CA LYS A 83 -14.25 -16.67 5.35
C LYS A 83 -13.63 -18.03 5.64
N VAL A 84 -12.55 -18.43 4.97
CA VAL A 84 -11.86 -19.69 5.24
C VAL A 84 -11.17 -19.66 6.60
N HIS A 85 -10.43 -18.58 6.89
CA HIS A 85 -9.68 -18.46 8.14
C HIS A 85 -10.56 -18.17 9.36
N SER A 86 -11.75 -17.60 9.16
CA SER A 86 -12.73 -17.36 10.23
C SER A 86 -13.51 -18.60 10.68
N LYS A 87 -13.52 -19.71 9.92
CA LYS A 87 -14.34 -20.90 10.23
C LYS A 87 -14.15 -21.45 11.64
N ASN A 88 -12.93 -21.36 12.17
CA ASN A 88 -12.56 -21.91 13.48
C ASN A 88 -12.48 -20.83 14.57
N VAL A 89 -12.93 -19.60 14.28
CA VAL A 89 -12.89 -18.47 15.21
C VAL A 89 -14.32 -18.09 15.56
N LEU A 90 -14.62 -18.00 16.86
CA LEU A 90 -15.92 -17.52 17.32
C LEU A 90 -16.03 -16.02 16.99
N MET A 91 -17.06 -15.65 16.24
CA MET A 91 -17.38 -14.29 15.84
C MET A 91 -18.77 -13.91 16.32
N ASP A 92 -18.97 -12.64 16.66
CA ASP A 92 -20.30 -12.11 17.00
C ASP A 92 -21.03 -11.54 15.76
N ASP A 93 -22.29 -11.16 15.95
CA ASP A 93 -23.17 -10.69 14.87
C ASP A 93 -22.74 -9.33 14.27
N SER A 94 -21.77 -8.63 14.87
CA SER A 94 -21.28 -7.36 14.35
C SER A 94 -20.31 -7.52 13.18
N VAL A 95 -19.79 -8.74 12.95
CA VAL A 95 -18.71 -8.98 12.00
C VAL A 95 -19.17 -8.83 10.54
N ASP A 96 -18.52 -7.91 9.86
CA ASP A 96 -18.61 -7.68 8.42
C ASP A 96 -17.24 -7.90 7.77
N LEU A 97 -17.06 -9.09 7.19
CA LEU A 97 -15.84 -9.49 6.48
C LEU A 97 -15.68 -8.78 5.13
N GLU A 98 -16.75 -8.25 4.55
CA GLU A 98 -16.69 -7.48 3.29
C GLU A 98 -16.08 -6.12 3.55
N ALA A 99 -16.48 -5.45 4.63
CA ALA A 99 -15.84 -4.22 5.09
C ALA A 99 -14.34 -4.41 5.40
N VAL A 100 -13.95 -5.55 6.00
CA VAL A 100 -12.54 -5.88 6.22
C VAL A 100 -11.82 -6.09 4.88
N GLY A 101 -12.43 -6.83 3.94
CA GLY A 101 -11.86 -7.08 2.62
C GLY A 101 -11.59 -5.80 1.82
N LEU A 102 -12.43 -4.76 1.98
CA LEU A 102 -12.22 -3.43 1.41
C LEU A 102 -11.07 -2.68 2.11
N ALA A 103 -11.01 -2.71 3.44
CA ALA A 103 -9.96 -2.07 4.23
C ALA A 103 -8.57 -2.72 4.04
N THR A 104 -8.50 -3.94 3.51
CA THR A 104 -7.27 -4.70 3.27
C THR A 104 -6.93 -4.79 1.79
N SER A 105 -7.20 -3.74 1.01
CA SER A 105 -6.88 -3.71 -0.42
C SER A 105 -5.38 -3.97 -0.64
N GLY A 106 -5.07 -4.88 -1.59
CA GLY A 106 -3.70 -5.29 -1.90
C GLY A 106 -3.07 -6.32 -0.94
N ALA A 107 -3.76 -6.70 0.14
CA ALA A 107 -3.27 -7.69 1.10
C ALA A 107 -3.23 -9.11 0.50
N VAL A 108 -2.24 -9.90 0.89
CA VAL A 108 -2.08 -11.29 0.47
C VAL A 108 -2.74 -12.26 1.44
N GLY A 109 -2.94 -13.52 1.02
CA GLY A 109 -3.67 -14.51 1.83
C GLY A 109 -3.07 -14.75 3.22
N SER A 110 -1.74 -14.72 3.35
CA SER A 110 -1.05 -14.85 4.64
C SER A 110 -1.30 -13.68 5.58
N GLU A 111 -1.39 -12.45 5.06
CA GLU A 111 -1.72 -11.26 5.84
C GLU A 111 -3.15 -11.32 6.35
N LEU A 112 -4.10 -11.71 5.49
CA LEU A 112 -5.51 -11.88 5.86
C LEU A 112 -5.70 -12.97 6.93
N ALA A 113 -4.98 -14.09 6.79
CA ALA A 113 -4.97 -15.14 7.80
C ALA A 113 -4.44 -14.62 9.15
N ASN A 114 -3.37 -13.84 9.11
CA ASN A 114 -2.79 -13.23 10.30
C ASN A 114 -3.73 -12.20 10.96
N MET A 115 -4.48 -11.43 10.17
CA MET A 115 -5.49 -10.48 10.68
C MET A 115 -6.59 -11.19 11.47
N ILE A 116 -7.08 -12.34 10.99
CA ILE A 116 -8.05 -13.15 11.74
C ILE A 116 -7.46 -13.64 13.06
N ASN A 117 -6.22 -14.11 13.04
CA ASN A 117 -5.54 -14.60 14.23
C ASN A 117 -5.28 -13.48 15.26
N GLU A 118 -4.78 -12.32 14.83
CA GLU A 118 -4.58 -11.16 15.69
C GLU A 118 -5.90 -10.63 16.25
N ALA A 119 -6.99 -10.64 15.48
CA ALA A 119 -8.32 -10.29 15.98
C ALA A 119 -8.80 -11.23 17.10
N ALA A 120 -8.54 -12.54 16.99
CA ALA A 120 -8.82 -13.49 18.05
C ALA A 120 -7.99 -13.23 19.32
N ILE A 121 -6.71 -12.89 19.16
CA ILE A 121 -5.83 -12.51 20.28
C ILE A 121 -6.34 -11.23 20.97
N LEU A 122 -6.77 -10.23 20.19
CA LEU A 122 -7.35 -8.99 20.71
C LEU A 122 -8.64 -9.25 21.49
N ALA A 123 -9.54 -10.07 20.96
CA ALA A 123 -10.77 -10.45 21.66
C ALA A 123 -10.46 -11.09 23.02
N VAL A 124 -9.53 -12.04 23.07
CA VAL A 124 -9.08 -12.69 24.33
C VAL A 124 -8.45 -11.69 25.29
N LYS A 125 -7.59 -10.80 24.79
CA LYS A 125 -6.94 -9.75 25.60
C LYS A 125 -7.95 -8.78 26.22
N HIS A 126 -9.07 -8.53 25.53
CA HIS A 126 -10.19 -7.74 26.03
C HIS A 126 -11.21 -8.55 26.86
N GLY A 127 -10.90 -9.81 27.19
CA GLY A 127 -11.76 -10.67 28.00
C GLY A 127 -13.04 -11.14 27.29
N ARG A 128 -13.09 -11.02 25.95
CA ARG A 128 -14.22 -11.45 25.13
C ARG A 128 -14.06 -12.90 24.68
N LYS A 129 -15.20 -13.55 24.45
CA LYS A 129 -15.27 -14.95 23.98
C LYS A 129 -15.45 -15.07 22.47
N ALA A 130 -15.84 -13.98 21.81
CA ALA A 130 -16.03 -13.90 20.37
C ALA A 130 -15.39 -12.61 19.86
N VAL A 131 -14.88 -12.68 18.63
CA VAL A 131 -14.32 -11.57 17.87
C VAL A 131 -15.45 -10.68 17.38
N CYS A 132 -15.33 -9.36 17.58
CA CYS A 132 -16.25 -8.39 17.01
C CYS A 132 -15.60 -7.60 15.87
N GLN A 133 -16.39 -6.75 15.19
CA GLN A 133 -15.87 -5.92 14.09
C GLN A 133 -14.69 -5.03 14.50
N ASN A 134 -14.69 -4.48 15.71
CA ASN A 134 -13.61 -3.62 16.18
C ASN A 134 -12.28 -4.40 16.31
N ASP A 135 -12.31 -5.67 16.72
CA ASP A 135 -11.10 -6.50 16.79
C ASP A 135 -10.50 -6.73 15.40
N LEU A 136 -11.35 -6.94 14.39
CA LEU A 136 -10.92 -7.13 13.01
C LEU A 136 -10.34 -5.85 12.43
N LEU A 137 -10.99 -4.70 12.65
CA LEU A 137 -10.45 -3.43 12.18
C LEU A 137 -9.13 -3.07 12.88
N GLU A 138 -9.00 -3.34 14.18
CA GLU A 138 -7.75 -3.14 14.89
C GLU A 138 -6.66 -4.13 14.42
N SER A 139 -7.01 -5.38 14.08
CA SER A 139 -6.04 -6.34 13.56
C SER A 139 -5.52 -5.95 12.18
N VAL A 140 -6.34 -5.31 11.34
CA VAL A 140 -5.89 -4.69 10.08
C VAL A 140 -4.79 -3.66 10.35
N GLU A 141 -4.99 -2.76 11.33
CA GLU A 141 -3.96 -1.79 11.71
C GLU A 141 -2.68 -2.46 12.22
N VAL A 142 -2.82 -3.49 13.06
CA VAL A 142 -1.70 -4.22 13.65
C VAL A 142 -0.87 -4.92 12.56
N VAL A 143 -1.51 -5.52 11.56
CA VAL A 143 -0.83 -6.25 10.49
C VAL A 143 -0.22 -5.30 9.47
N LEU A 144 -0.90 -4.21 9.10
CA LEU A 144 -0.42 -3.29 8.05
C LEU A 144 0.56 -2.23 8.57
N VAL A 145 0.36 -1.69 9.77
CA VAL A 145 1.12 -0.54 10.32
C VAL A 145 1.91 -0.91 11.58
N GLY A 146 1.57 -2.05 12.20
CA GLY A 146 2.27 -2.57 13.37
C GLY A 146 1.56 -2.30 14.69
N LYS A 147 2.13 -2.88 15.75
CA LYS A 147 1.58 -2.78 17.11
C LYS A 147 1.80 -1.38 17.69
N GLU A 148 0.90 -0.97 18.57
CA GLU A 148 1.00 0.29 19.29
C GLU A 148 2.24 0.29 20.20
N LYS A 149 3.05 1.35 20.12
CA LYS A 149 4.20 1.56 21.01
C LYS A 149 3.80 2.41 22.23
N LYS A 150 3.29 1.74 23.26
CA LYS A 150 2.88 2.39 24.52
C LYS A 150 4.03 3.10 25.26
N ASP A 151 5.26 2.63 25.09
CA ASP A 151 6.43 3.19 25.77
C ASP A 151 7.03 4.41 25.07
N ARG A 152 6.59 4.71 23.84
CA ARG A 152 7.10 5.84 23.06
C ARG A 152 6.24 7.08 23.32
N VAL A 153 6.55 7.78 24.41
CA VAL A 153 5.90 9.06 24.73
C VAL A 153 6.51 10.16 23.87
N MET A 154 5.71 10.74 22.98
CA MET A 154 6.10 11.95 22.24
C MET A 154 6.02 13.17 23.15
N ASN A 155 6.96 14.11 22.97
CA ASN A 155 6.86 15.38 23.69
C ASN A 155 5.69 16.22 23.13
N GLN A 156 5.26 17.25 23.88
CA GLN A 156 4.12 18.08 23.49
C GLN A 156 4.30 18.74 22.11
N LYS A 157 5.53 19.15 21.78
CA LYS A 157 5.84 19.83 20.52
C LYS A 157 5.74 18.86 19.34
N GLU A 158 6.31 17.67 19.47
CA GLU A 158 6.21 16.58 18.49
C GLU A 158 4.75 16.18 18.29
N ARG A 159 4.00 16.00 19.38
CA ARG A 159 2.58 15.67 19.33
C ARG A 159 1.78 16.71 18.55
N THR A 160 2.05 18.00 18.78
CA THR A 160 1.43 19.09 18.02
C THR A 160 1.82 19.02 16.54
N ILE A 161 3.11 18.87 16.22
CA ILE A 161 3.58 18.79 14.82
C ILE A 161 2.92 17.63 14.08
N VAL A 162 2.96 16.43 14.66
CA VAL A 162 2.35 15.23 14.07
C VAL A 162 0.84 15.40 13.91
N SER A 163 0.15 16.03 14.86
CA SER A 163 -1.29 16.28 14.73
C SER A 163 -1.61 17.16 13.52
N TYR A 164 -0.88 18.27 13.34
CA TYR A 164 -1.06 19.11 12.15
C TYR A 164 -0.68 18.39 10.86
N HIS A 165 0.35 17.55 10.90
CA HIS A 165 0.76 16.74 9.76
C HIS A 165 -0.36 15.78 9.31
N GLU A 166 -0.90 14.96 10.22
CA GLU A 166 -1.96 14.02 9.89
C GLU A 166 -3.26 14.72 9.46
N VAL A 167 -3.61 15.83 10.13
CA VAL A 167 -4.78 16.64 9.73
C VAL A 167 -4.58 17.26 8.35
N GLY A 168 -3.36 17.65 7.99
CA GLY A 168 -3.05 18.15 6.65
C GLY A 168 -3.41 17.16 5.55
N HIS A 169 -3.04 15.88 5.72
CA HIS A 169 -3.42 14.83 4.78
C HIS A 169 -4.95 14.64 4.74
N ALA A 170 -5.58 14.47 5.90
CA ALA A 170 -7.00 14.18 6.00
C ALA A 170 -7.86 15.32 5.43
N LEU A 171 -7.50 16.58 5.73
CA LEU A 171 -8.25 17.76 5.29
C LEU A 171 -8.18 17.96 3.78
N ILE A 172 -6.99 17.82 3.19
CA ILE A 172 -6.86 17.92 1.73
C ILE A 172 -7.67 16.79 1.07
N SER A 173 -7.52 15.56 1.55
CA SER A 173 -8.26 14.42 1.01
C SER A 173 -9.77 14.69 1.06
N ALA A 174 -10.30 15.12 2.19
CA ALA A 174 -11.74 15.38 2.34
C ALA A 174 -12.29 16.56 1.51
N LEU A 175 -11.44 17.50 1.10
CA LEU A 175 -11.83 18.65 0.28
C LEU A 175 -11.71 18.39 -1.24
N GLN A 176 -10.98 17.35 -1.63
CA GLN A 176 -10.85 16.95 -3.03
C GLN A 176 -12.04 16.08 -3.47
N LYS A 177 -12.31 16.06 -4.78
CA LYS A 177 -13.42 15.29 -5.35
C LYS A 177 -13.07 13.82 -5.60
N ASN A 178 -11.79 13.56 -5.86
CA ASN A 178 -11.30 12.28 -6.37
C ASN A 178 -10.43 11.56 -5.31
N SER A 179 -10.88 11.58 -4.06
CA SER A 179 -10.12 11.10 -2.92
C SER A 179 -10.86 10.00 -2.17
N GLU A 180 -10.09 9.11 -1.55
CA GLU A 180 -10.64 8.03 -0.75
C GLU A 180 -11.14 8.57 0.60
N PRO A 181 -12.29 8.11 1.10
CA PRO A 181 -12.81 8.54 2.40
C PRO A 181 -11.84 8.28 3.55
N VAL A 182 -11.69 9.28 4.42
CA VAL A 182 -10.93 9.15 5.68
C VAL A 182 -11.74 8.30 6.65
N GLN A 183 -11.16 7.18 7.08
CA GLN A 183 -11.77 6.28 8.06
C GLN A 183 -11.28 6.54 9.48
N LYS A 184 -10.02 6.93 9.64
CA LYS A 184 -9.41 7.16 10.96
C LYS A 184 -8.18 8.06 10.82
N ILE A 185 -7.98 8.93 11.81
CA ILE A 185 -6.77 9.75 11.97
C ILE A 185 -6.22 9.44 13.35
N THR A 186 -4.93 9.14 13.47
CA THR A 186 -4.31 8.86 14.77
C THR A 186 -2.88 9.37 14.85
N ILE A 187 -2.50 9.85 16.03
CA ILE A 187 -1.13 10.26 16.37
C ILE A 187 -0.48 9.28 17.35
N VAL A 188 -1.03 8.08 17.45
CA VAL A 188 -0.51 7.04 18.33
C VAL A 188 0.62 6.29 17.60
N PRO A 189 1.85 6.28 18.13
CA PRO A 189 3.00 5.73 17.42
C PRO A 189 2.92 4.20 17.30
N ARG A 190 3.35 3.67 16.15
CA ARG A 190 3.35 2.22 15.84
C ARG A 190 4.77 1.65 15.68
N THR A 191 4.90 0.32 15.74
CA THR A 191 6.19 -0.38 15.70
C THR A 191 6.97 -0.18 14.40
N MET A 192 6.29 0.03 13.27
CA MET A 192 6.91 0.25 11.95
C MET A 192 7.45 1.67 11.74
N GLY A 193 7.53 2.49 12.79
CA GLY A 193 8.16 3.81 12.74
C GLY A 193 7.21 4.96 12.47
N ALA A 194 5.94 4.69 12.15
CA ALA A 194 4.89 5.71 12.03
C ALA A 194 4.65 6.42 13.38
N LEU A 195 4.74 7.75 13.38
CA LEU A 195 4.41 8.61 14.54
C LEU A 195 2.93 8.98 14.58
N GLY A 196 2.30 9.01 13.42
CA GLY A 196 0.87 9.13 13.17
C GLY A 196 0.56 8.54 11.80
N TYR A 197 -0.72 8.42 11.47
CA TYR A 197 -1.16 8.11 10.11
C TYR A 197 -2.65 8.44 9.90
N VAL A 198 -3.03 8.60 8.63
CA VAL A 198 -4.42 8.64 8.17
C VAL A 198 -4.76 7.34 7.46
N MET A 199 -5.84 6.69 7.90
CA MET A 199 -6.39 5.51 7.24
C MET A 199 -7.47 5.92 6.26
N TYR A 200 -7.29 5.50 5.01
CA TYR A 200 -8.29 5.64 3.94
C TYR A 200 -8.89 4.26 3.65
N VAL A 201 -10.19 4.22 3.39
CA VAL A 201 -10.87 3.00 2.94
C VAL A 201 -11.61 3.33 1.65
N PRO A 202 -11.26 2.69 0.52
CA PRO A 202 -11.95 2.94 -0.73
C PRO A 202 -13.39 2.42 -0.68
N GLU A 203 -14.31 3.10 -1.37
CA GLU A 203 -15.70 2.65 -1.49
C GLU A 203 -15.83 1.44 -2.42
N GLU A 204 -14.97 1.36 -3.43
CA GLU A 204 -14.90 0.27 -4.39
C GLU A 204 -13.46 -0.03 -4.80
N GLU A 205 -13.22 -1.25 -5.26
CA GLU A 205 -11.90 -1.65 -5.76
C GLU A 205 -11.72 -1.15 -7.20
N THR A 206 -10.82 -0.19 -7.41
CA THR A 206 -10.49 0.35 -8.73
C THR A 206 -9.10 -0.09 -9.18
N TYR A 207 -9.01 -0.55 -10.43
CA TYR A 207 -7.75 -0.97 -11.05
C TYR A 207 -7.11 0.11 -11.92
N LEU A 208 -7.87 1.13 -12.29
CA LEU A 208 -7.45 2.22 -13.16
C LEU A 208 -7.57 3.53 -12.41
N LYS A 209 -6.55 4.39 -12.53
CA LYS A 209 -6.57 5.77 -12.03
C LYS A 209 -6.35 6.73 -13.19
N SER A 210 -7.23 7.71 -13.29
CA SER A 210 -7.12 8.84 -14.20
C SER A 210 -5.98 9.78 -13.79
N LYS A 211 -5.55 10.62 -14.74
CA LYS A 211 -4.54 11.66 -14.47
C LYS A 211 -4.98 12.60 -13.33
N SER A 212 -6.24 13.02 -13.31
CA SER A 212 -6.80 13.87 -12.26
C SER A 212 -6.78 13.21 -10.88
N GLU A 213 -7.08 11.91 -10.80
CA GLU A 213 -7.01 11.17 -9.52
C GLU A 213 -5.57 11.08 -9.00
N LEU A 214 -4.60 10.85 -9.88
CA LEU A 214 -3.19 10.83 -9.48
C LEU A 214 -2.67 12.22 -9.08
N GLU A 215 -3.07 13.28 -9.79
CA GLU A 215 -2.77 14.66 -9.41
C GLU A 215 -3.37 15.01 -8.06
N ASP A 216 -4.63 14.63 -7.80
CA ASP A 216 -5.26 14.88 -6.51
C ASP A 216 -4.59 14.05 -5.39
N MET A 217 -4.21 12.80 -5.67
CA MET A 217 -3.42 11.98 -4.74
C MET A 217 -2.07 12.64 -4.40
N LEU A 218 -1.36 13.20 -5.37
CA LEU A 218 -0.10 13.92 -5.12
C LEU A 218 -0.31 15.11 -4.15
N VAL A 219 -1.38 15.87 -4.34
CA VAL A 219 -1.73 16.99 -3.45
C VAL A 219 -2.02 16.49 -2.03
N SER A 220 -2.79 15.41 -1.90
CA SER A 220 -3.08 14.76 -0.60
C SER A 220 -1.83 14.24 0.11
N VAL A 221 -0.90 13.62 -0.63
CA VAL A 221 0.38 13.14 -0.09
C VAL A 221 1.23 14.31 0.41
N PHE A 222 1.16 15.49 -0.20
CA PHE A 222 1.87 16.67 0.30
C PHE A 222 1.18 17.37 1.50
N GLY A 223 0.01 16.92 1.94
CA GLY A 223 -0.77 17.55 2.99
C GLY A 223 -0.01 17.69 4.32
N GLY A 224 0.67 16.65 4.78
CA GLY A 224 1.43 16.70 6.02
C GLY A 224 2.56 17.73 6.00
N ARG A 225 3.40 17.70 4.95
CA ARG A 225 4.47 18.69 4.75
C ARG A 225 3.92 20.12 4.64
N ALA A 226 2.85 20.31 3.87
CA ALA A 226 2.27 21.62 3.65
C ALA A 226 1.65 22.19 4.94
N ALA A 227 1.04 21.36 5.77
CA ALA A 227 0.52 21.77 7.07
C ALA A 227 1.64 22.25 8.01
N GLU A 228 2.78 21.54 8.04
CA GLU A 228 3.95 21.96 8.82
C GLU A 228 4.44 23.35 8.40
N GLU A 229 4.57 23.59 7.08
CA GLU A 229 5.01 24.89 6.56
C GLU A 229 4.02 26.01 6.91
N VAL A 230 2.72 25.77 6.70
CA VAL A 230 1.67 26.78 6.93
C VAL A 230 1.56 27.17 8.41
N VAL A 231 1.74 26.20 9.32
CA VAL A 231 1.52 26.40 10.75
C VAL A 231 2.79 26.83 11.47
N PHE A 232 3.92 26.18 11.19
CA PHE A 232 5.17 26.36 11.93
C PHE A 232 6.22 27.17 11.17
N GLY A 233 6.05 27.40 9.86
CA GLY A 233 7.05 28.05 9.02
C GLY A 233 8.35 27.25 8.89
N ASN A 234 8.33 25.96 9.24
CA ASN A 234 9.48 25.07 9.19
C ASN A 234 9.02 23.64 8.86
N VAL A 235 9.93 22.83 8.35
CA VAL A 235 9.69 21.47 7.88
C VAL A 235 10.50 20.47 8.69
N THR A 236 9.94 19.27 8.92
CA THR A 236 10.58 18.20 9.68
C THR A 236 11.07 17.03 8.80
N THR A 237 11.72 16.03 9.38
CA THR A 237 12.04 14.78 8.65
C THR A 237 10.85 13.83 8.51
N GLY A 238 9.68 14.14 9.10
CA GLY A 238 8.51 13.25 9.14
C GLY A 238 7.91 12.93 7.76
N ALA A 239 7.97 13.87 6.82
CA ALA A 239 7.39 13.69 5.48
C ALA A 239 8.29 12.91 4.49
N SER A 240 9.30 12.17 4.95
CA SER A 240 10.23 11.46 4.05
C SER A 240 9.51 10.43 3.18
N ASN A 241 8.60 9.65 3.79
CA ASN A 241 7.83 8.62 3.10
C ASN A 241 6.84 9.24 2.12
N ASP A 242 6.26 10.39 2.46
CA ASP A 242 5.36 11.12 1.57
C ASP A 242 6.08 11.62 0.33
N ILE A 243 7.30 12.16 0.51
CA ILE A 243 8.13 12.62 -0.61
C ILE A 243 8.51 11.45 -1.52
N GLU A 244 8.89 10.31 -0.96
CA GLU A 244 9.18 9.10 -1.72
C GLU A 244 7.96 8.60 -2.51
N LYS A 245 6.80 8.53 -1.85
CA LYS A 245 5.53 8.14 -2.49
C LYS A 245 5.11 9.12 -3.58
N ALA A 246 5.16 10.42 -3.33
CA ALA A 246 4.82 11.43 -4.32
C ALA A 246 5.77 11.36 -5.53
N THR A 247 7.07 11.19 -5.28
CA THR A 247 8.08 11.08 -6.34
C THR A 247 7.85 9.84 -7.21
N SER A 248 7.56 8.69 -6.62
CA SER A 248 7.29 7.46 -7.38
C SER A 248 6.02 7.59 -8.24
N ILE A 249 4.95 8.18 -7.71
CA ILE A 249 3.72 8.45 -8.46
C ILE A 249 3.99 9.40 -9.63
N ALA A 250 4.59 10.56 -9.37
CA ALA A 250 4.87 11.56 -10.39
C ALA A 250 5.82 11.01 -11.47
N ARG A 251 6.82 10.21 -11.08
CA ARG A 251 7.72 9.54 -12.04
C ARG A 251 6.96 8.55 -12.91
N ALA A 252 6.14 7.68 -12.34
CA ALA A 252 5.31 6.74 -13.11
C ALA A 252 4.33 7.45 -14.07
N MET A 253 3.74 8.57 -13.65
CA MET A 253 2.92 9.43 -14.53
C MET A 253 3.68 9.87 -15.78
N VAL A 254 4.96 10.24 -15.62
CA VAL A 254 5.81 10.72 -16.72
C VAL A 254 6.37 9.56 -17.54
N THR A 255 6.87 8.50 -16.91
CA THR A 255 7.70 7.48 -17.57
C THR A 255 6.94 6.24 -18.02
N GLN A 256 5.80 5.92 -17.39
CA GLN A 256 5.07 4.68 -17.63
C GLN A 256 3.67 4.92 -18.18
N TYR A 257 2.97 5.94 -17.68
CA TYR A 257 1.56 6.18 -18.01
C TYR A 257 1.35 7.19 -19.14
N GLY A 258 2.40 7.87 -19.61
CA GLY A 258 2.31 8.85 -20.69
C GLY A 258 1.43 10.06 -20.35
N MET A 259 1.41 10.48 -19.08
CA MET A 259 0.55 11.57 -18.58
C MET A 259 1.21 12.95 -18.63
N SER A 260 2.45 13.05 -19.14
CA SER A 260 3.15 14.31 -19.40
C SER A 260 2.94 14.76 -20.85
N GLU A 261 2.48 16.00 -21.04
CA GLU A 261 2.33 16.60 -22.37
C GLU A 261 3.67 16.74 -23.10
N LYS A 262 4.76 16.91 -22.36
CA LYS A 262 6.11 17.09 -22.90
C LYS A 262 6.64 15.82 -23.58
N PHE A 263 6.39 14.67 -22.97
CA PHE A 263 6.89 13.38 -23.46
C PHE A 263 5.83 12.60 -24.27
N GLY A 264 4.55 12.93 -24.09
CA GLY A 264 3.45 12.24 -24.76
C GLY A 264 3.35 10.78 -24.32
N LEU A 265 3.12 9.88 -25.29
CA LEU A 265 2.77 8.48 -25.05
C LEU A 265 3.98 7.53 -25.04
N ILE A 266 5.19 8.04 -24.81
CA ILE A 266 6.42 7.23 -24.81
C ILE A 266 6.65 6.57 -23.45
N GLY A 267 6.87 5.24 -23.45
CA GLY A 267 7.31 4.51 -22.27
C GLY A 267 8.82 4.67 -22.04
N LEU A 268 9.20 5.56 -21.13
CA LEU A 268 10.60 5.87 -20.79
C LEU A 268 11.20 4.91 -19.77
N GLU A 269 10.37 4.20 -19.01
CA GLU A 269 10.81 3.17 -18.07
C GLU A 269 10.11 1.85 -18.32
N ARG A 270 10.83 0.76 -18.03
CA ARG A 270 10.28 -0.59 -17.99
C ARG A 270 10.55 -1.20 -16.62
N VAL A 271 9.52 -1.78 -16.03
CA VAL A 271 9.66 -2.61 -14.83
C VAL A 271 10.37 -3.90 -15.24
N GLN A 272 11.59 -4.07 -14.74
CA GLN A 272 12.32 -5.33 -14.77
C GLN A 272 12.02 -6.09 -13.47
N ASP A 273 12.07 -7.42 -13.52
CA ASP A 273 11.91 -8.28 -12.34
C ASP A 273 10.63 -7.98 -11.55
N GLN A 274 9.49 -8.00 -12.25
CA GLN A 274 8.16 -7.66 -11.73
C GLN A 274 7.78 -8.45 -10.46
N TYR A 275 8.34 -9.64 -10.27
CA TYR A 275 8.03 -10.54 -9.16
C TYR A 275 9.03 -10.43 -8.00
N LEU A 276 10.23 -9.87 -8.25
CA LEU A 276 11.31 -9.74 -7.26
C LEU A 276 11.27 -8.41 -6.50
N SER A 277 11.60 -7.34 -7.21
CA SER A 277 11.95 -6.04 -6.66
C SER A 277 11.29 -4.91 -7.43
N GLY A 278 10.74 -5.21 -8.62
CA GLY A 278 10.10 -4.23 -9.49
C GLY A 278 11.06 -3.12 -9.91
N HIS A 279 12.36 -3.40 -10.03
CA HIS A 279 13.33 -2.39 -10.42
C HIS A 279 13.00 -1.82 -11.80
N THR A 280 12.84 -0.51 -11.86
CA THR A 280 12.62 0.21 -13.13
C THR A 280 13.95 0.49 -13.81
N VAL A 281 14.07 0.09 -15.07
CA VAL A 281 15.20 0.49 -15.92
C VAL A 281 14.74 1.58 -16.89
N MET A 282 15.53 2.64 -16.96
CA MET A 282 15.35 3.72 -17.93
C MET A 282 15.69 3.24 -19.33
N ASN A 283 14.76 3.43 -20.26
CA ASN A 283 14.88 3.12 -21.68
C ASN A 283 15.09 4.39 -22.53
N CYS A 284 15.86 5.35 -22.01
CA CYS A 284 16.14 6.60 -22.70
C CYS A 284 17.59 7.05 -22.46
N GLY A 285 18.09 7.97 -23.29
CA GLY A 285 19.41 8.57 -23.10
C GLY A 285 19.46 9.49 -21.88
N GLU A 286 20.66 9.80 -21.39
CA GLU A 286 20.88 10.65 -20.22
C GLU A 286 20.23 12.03 -20.35
N ALA A 287 20.27 12.63 -21.54
CA ALA A 287 19.62 13.92 -21.80
C ALA A 287 18.11 13.84 -21.57
N THR A 288 17.45 12.77 -22.01
CA THR A 288 16.01 12.55 -21.77
C THR A 288 15.73 12.29 -20.30
N ALA A 289 16.57 11.50 -19.62
CA ALA A 289 16.43 11.23 -18.19
C ALA A 289 16.49 12.53 -17.36
N ALA A 290 17.44 13.42 -17.66
CA ALA A 290 17.52 14.73 -17.01
C ALA A 290 16.27 15.59 -17.27
N GLU A 291 15.67 15.50 -18.46
CA GLU A 291 14.42 16.19 -18.77
C GLU A 291 13.20 15.58 -18.06
N VAL A 292 13.23 14.27 -17.76
CA VAL A 292 12.22 13.59 -16.93
C VAL A 292 12.28 14.13 -15.52
N ASP A 293 13.47 14.22 -14.92
CA ASP A 293 13.63 14.72 -13.56
C ASP A 293 13.11 16.16 -13.41
N LYS A 294 13.34 17.02 -14.41
CA LYS A 294 12.78 18.37 -14.45
C LYS A 294 11.26 18.37 -14.49
N GLU A 295 10.66 17.46 -15.25
CA GLU A 295 9.21 17.35 -15.38
C GLU A 295 8.57 16.80 -14.10
N VAL A 296 9.17 15.78 -13.48
CA VAL A 296 8.75 15.27 -12.17
C VAL A 296 8.80 16.38 -11.12
N MET A 297 9.92 17.14 -11.07
CA MET A 297 10.06 18.27 -10.16
C MET A 297 8.97 19.34 -10.37
N ARG A 298 8.60 19.62 -11.63
CA ARG A 298 7.52 20.55 -11.95
C ARG A 298 6.18 20.08 -11.39
N ILE A 299 5.81 18.82 -11.64
CA ILE A 299 4.56 18.21 -11.16
C ILE A 299 4.50 18.25 -9.63
N LEU A 300 5.58 17.84 -8.95
CA LEU A 300 5.64 17.85 -7.48
C LEU A 300 5.51 19.26 -6.91
N LYS A 301 6.15 20.25 -7.53
CA LYS A 301 6.08 21.65 -7.10
C LYS A 301 4.66 22.22 -7.24
N GLU A 302 3.97 21.90 -8.32
CA GLU A 302 2.58 22.31 -8.55
C GLU A 302 1.64 21.66 -7.53
N ALA A 303 1.78 20.35 -7.29
CA ALA A 303 1.00 19.64 -6.29
C ALA A 303 1.22 20.19 -4.88
N TYR A 304 2.48 20.47 -4.51
CA TYR A 304 2.82 21.08 -3.23
C TYR A 304 2.23 22.48 -3.06
N ALA A 305 2.35 23.33 -4.09
CA ALA A 305 1.78 24.68 -4.06
C ALA A 305 0.26 24.66 -3.91
N LYS A 306 -0.42 23.72 -4.58
CA LYS A 306 -1.87 23.50 -4.43
C LYS A 306 -2.22 23.04 -3.02
N ALA A 307 -1.45 22.13 -2.43
CA ALA A 307 -1.65 21.67 -1.05
C ALA A 307 -1.53 22.84 -0.04
N VAL A 308 -0.50 23.68 -0.18
CA VAL A 308 -0.30 24.87 0.65
C VAL A 308 -1.46 25.86 0.50
N ALA A 309 -1.94 26.10 -0.72
CA ALA A 309 -3.07 27.00 -0.98
C ALA A 309 -4.35 26.50 -0.28
N ILE A 310 -4.69 25.22 -0.45
CA ILE A 310 -5.87 24.60 0.20
C ILE A 310 -5.77 24.73 1.72
N LEU A 311 -4.63 24.40 2.32
CA LEU A 311 -4.49 24.45 3.78
C LEU A 311 -4.49 25.88 4.34
N ARG A 312 -3.98 26.86 3.59
CA ARG A 312 -4.06 28.28 3.99
C ARG A 312 -5.49 28.80 3.97
N GLU A 313 -6.26 28.46 2.94
CA GLU A 313 -7.68 28.82 2.84
C GLU A 313 -8.53 28.18 3.94
N ASN A 314 -8.10 27.03 4.46
CA ASN A 314 -8.83 26.24 5.46
C ASN A 314 -8.13 26.21 6.83
N ARG A 315 -7.33 27.25 7.14
CA ARG A 315 -6.46 27.28 8.32
C ARG A 315 -7.24 27.12 9.64
N GLU A 316 -8.35 27.82 9.79
CA GLU A 316 -9.16 27.77 11.01
C GLU A 316 -9.73 26.36 11.27
N VAL A 317 -10.16 25.69 10.20
CA VAL A 317 -10.68 24.32 10.27
C VAL A 317 -9.57 23.34 10.64
N MET A 318 -8.39 23.48 10.02
CA MET A 318 -7.22 22.67 10.34
C MET A 318 -6.83 22.80 11.82
N ASP A 319 -6.77 24.03 12.34
CA ASP A 319 -6.41 24.29 13.75
C ASP A 319 -7.39 23.61 14.71
N LYS A 320 -8.71 23.70 14.45
CA LYS A 320 -9.75 23.05 15.27
C LYS A 320 -9.64 21.53 15.28
N ILE A 321 -9.46 20.92 14.11
CA ILE A 321 -9.33 19.46 13.99
C ILE A 321 -8.02 19.00 14.67
N ALA A 322 -6.92 19.73 14.49
CA ALA A 322 -5.65 19.43 15.15
C ALA A 322 -5.75 19.53 16.67
N GLU A 323 -6.42 20.55 17.22
CA GLU A 323 -6.68 20.65 18.66
C GLU A 323 -7.50 19.49 19.21
N PHE A 324 -8.50 19.05 18.45
CA PHE A 324 -9.30 17.89 18.82
C PHE A 324 -8.47 16.60 18.79
N LEU A 325 -7.61 16.44 17.78
CA LEU A 325 -6.71 15.29 17.63
C LEU A 325 -5.66 15.24 18.74
N ILE A 326 -5.11 16.38 19.15
CA ILE A 326 -4.17 16.47 20.28
C ILE A 326 -4.81 16.00 21.59
N LYS A 327 -6.12 16.24 21.77
CA LYS A 327 -6.86 15.86 22.98
C LYS A 327 -7.27 14.39 22.99
N LYS A 328 -7.76 13.86 21.87
CA LYS A 328 -8.26 12.48 21.78
C LYS A 328 -7.24 11.46 21.29
N GLU A 329 -6.13 11.90 20.71
CA GLU A 329 -5.08 11.11 20.04
C GLU A 329 -5.54 10.29 18.83
N THR A 330 -6.84 10.06 18.69
CA THR A 330 -7.47 9.37 17.57
C THR A 330 -8.84 9.99 17.29
N ILE A 331 -9.14 10.19 16.01
CA ILE A 331 -10.43 10.68 15.51
C ILE A 331 -10.94 9.68 14.47
N THR A 332 -12.21 9.30 14.57
CA THR A 332 -12.86 8.49 13.53
C THR A 332 -13.24 9.33 12.31
N GLY A 333 -13.35 8.72 11.13
CA GLY A 333 -13.78 9.42 9.92
C GLY A 333 -15.10 10.16 10.07
N LYS A 334 -16.04 9.58 10.85
CA LYS A 334 -17.32 10.22 11.19
C LYS A 334 -17.14 11.49 12.01
N GLU A 335 -16.43 11.42 13.12
CA GLU A 335 -16.14 12.59 13.98
C GLU A 335 -15.38 13.67 13.19
N PHE A 336 -14.42 13.27 12.34
CA PHE A 336 -13.69 14.20 11.48
C PHE A 336 -14.63 14.93 10.51
N MET A 337 -15.52 14.21 9.84
CA MET A 337 -16.49 14.82 8.92
C MET A 337 -17.53 15.68 9.64
N GLU A 338 -17.93 15.33 10.87
CA GLU A 338 -18.80 16.16 11.70
C GLU A 338 -18.15 17.53 11.98
N ILE A 339 -16.90 17.54 12.47
CA ILE A 339 -16.15 18.77 12.73
C ILE A 339 -15.96 19.58 11.44
N LEU A 340 -15.63 18.92 10.33
CA LEU A 340 -15.43 19.59 9.05
C LEU A 340 -16.69 20.28 8.54
N ARG A 341 -17.87 19.65 8.69
CA ARG A 341 -19.16 20.21 8.24
C ARG A 341 -19.68 21.32 9.12
N GLU A 342 -19.43 21.26 10.43
CA GLU A 342 -19.80 22.34 11.35
C GLU A 342 -19.13 23.65 10.94
N GLU A 343 -17.88 23.56 10.47
CA GLU A 343 -17.08 24.71 10.03
C GLU A 343 -17.31 25.08 8.56
N LYS A 344 -17.59 24.10 7.69
CA LYS A 344 -17.92 24.31 6.27
C LYS A 344 -19.36 23.87 5.96
N LYS A 345 -20.31 24.75 6.28
CA LYS A 345 -21.75 24.55 6.05
C LYS A 345 -22.15 24.36 4.57
N ASP A 346 -21.29 24.74 3.64
CA ASP A 346 -21.53 24.64 2.19
C ASP A 346 -20.93 23.37 1.53
N MET A 347 -20.41 22.40 2.30
CA MET A 347 -19.95 21.15 1.71
C MET A 347 -21.13 20.31 1.19
N PRO A 348 -21.09 19.85 -0.08
CA PRO A 348 -22.10 18.92 -0.59
C PRO A 348 -22.05 17.61 0.21
N ASP A 349 -23.22 16.97 0.36
CA ASP A 349 -23.28 15.64 0.95
C ASP A 349 -22.34 14.67 0.22
N PRO A 350 -21.69 13.73 0.92
CA PRO A 350 -20.91 12.68 0.30
C PRO A 350 -21.83 12.00 -0.71
N ILE A 351 -21.32 11.87 -1.94
CA ILE A 351 -22.05 11.20 -3.02
C ILE A 351 -22.41 9.82 -2.48
N LYS A 352 -23.70 9.56 -2.30
CA LYS A 352 -24.15 8.23 -1.87
C LYS A 352 -23.63 7.22 -2.89
N PRO A 353 -23.04 6.10 -2.44
CA PRO A 353 -22.43 5.14 -3.34
C PRO A 353 -23.48 4.71 -4.37
N VAL A 354 -23.17 4.94 -5.64
CA VAL A 354 -23.88 4.29 -6.74
C VAL A 354 -23.48 2.84 -6.63
N LYS A 355 -24.42 1.95 -6.25
CA LYS A 355 -24.18 0.50 -6.25
C LYS A 355 -23.55 0.13 -7.59
N ALA A 356 -22.28 -0.27 -7.58
CA ALA A 356 -21.63 -0.85 -8.73
C ALA A 356 -22.52 -2.01 -9.20
N ILE A 357 -22.97 -1.93 -10.45
CA ILE A 357 -23.61 -3.05 -11.13
C ILE A 357 -22.46 -4.03 -11.40
N LEU A 358 -22.29 -4.99 -10.50
CA LEU A 358 -21.48 -6.17 -10.74
C LEU A 358 -22.12 -6.90 -11.95
N VAL A 359 -21.47 -6.80 -13.11
CA VAL A 359 -21.76 -7.64 -14.29
C VAL A 359 -20.96 -8.93 -14.18
#